data_AF-A0A5J4L1M6-F1
#
_entry.id   AF-A0A5J4L1M6-F1
#
_cell.length_a   1.000
_cell.length_b   1.000
_cell.length_c   1.000
_cell.angle_alpha   90.00
_cell.angle_beta   90.00
_cell.angle_gamma   90.00
#
_symmetry.space_group_name_H-M   'P 1'
#
loop_
_entity.id
_entity.type
_entity.pdbx_description
1 polymer ?
#
loop_
_entity_poly.entity_id
_entity_poly.type
_entity_poly.pdbx_seq_one_letter_code
_entity_poly.pdbx_strand_id
1 'polypeptide(L)' 'MFEKIKGFFHEVKIEAKKVNYPSKDELVGSTWVVITTVIIVSVFLGIVDLGLAKIIKLLIR' A
#
# COMPACT_ATOMS: atom_id res chain seq x y z
N MET A 1 0.64 -21.40 32.43
CA MET A 1 1.17 -20.45 31.42
C MET A 1 0.35 -20.50 30.13
N PHE A 2 0.11 -21.68 29.54
CA PHE A 2 -0.76 -21.86 28.38
C PHE A 2 -2.20 -21.31 28.55
N GLU A 3 -2.82 -21.52 29.71
CA GLU A 3 -4.16 -20.97 30.05
C GLU A 3 -4.20 -19.44 29.98
N LYS A 4 -3.17 -18.75 30.49
CA LYS A 4 -3.06 -17.28 30.46
C LYS A 4 -2.91 -16.75 29.03
N ILE A 5 -2.13 -17.45 28.20
CA ILE A 5 -1.97 -17.10 26.78
C ILE A 5 -3.29 -17.26 26.03
N LYS A 6 -4.01 -18.36 26.26
CA LYS A 6 -5.33 -18.59 25.66
C LYS A 6 -6.35 -17.52 26.06
N GLY A 7 -6.35 -17.11 27.34
CA GLY A 7 -7.16 -15.99 27.84
C GLY A 7 -6.81 -14.66 27.16
N PHE A 8 -5.52 -14.35 27.03
CA PHE A 8 -5.05 -13.14 26.34
C PHE A 8 -5.51 -13.07 24.86
N PHE A 9 -5.35 -14.16 24.10
CA PHE A 9 -5.84 -14.19 22.70
C PHE A 9 -7.36 -14.07 22.60
N HIS A 10 -8.10 -14.57 23.60
CA HIS A 10 -9.55 -14.42 23.65
C HIS A 10 -9.94 -12.95 23.86
N GLU A 11 -9.31 -12.27 24.82
CA GLU A 11 -9.50 -10.85 25.09
C GLU A 11 -9.12 -9.97 23.88
N VAL A 12 -7.95 -10.22 23.26
CA VAL A 12 -7.51 -9.51 22.05
C VAL A 12 -8.50 -9.67 20.90
N LYS A 13 -9.05 -10.88 20.71
CA LYS A 13 -10.07 -11.12 19.68
C LYS A 13 -11.37 -10.36 19.96
N ILE A 14 -11.75 -10.20 21.22
CA ILE A 14 -12.93 -9.43 21.62
C ILE A 14 -12.70 -7.93 21.34
N GLU A 15 -11.56 -7.38 21.75
CA GLU A 15 -11.22 -5.98 21.51
C GLU A 15 -11.06 -5.67 20.03
N ALA A 16 -10.41 -6.56 19.26
CA ALA A 16 -10.30 -6.44 17.82
C ALA A 16 -11.67 -6.34 17.13
N LYS A 17 -12.68 -7.10 17.60
CA LYS A 17 -14.05 -7.01 17.05
C LYS A 17 -14.76 -5.69 17.35
N LYS A 18 -14.34 -4.94 18.37
CA LYS A 18 -14.90 -3.61 18.67
C LYS A 18 -14.33 -2.52 17.75
N VAL A 19 -13.25 -2.83 17.02
CA VAL A 19 -12.68 -1.91 16.04
C VAL A 19 -13.64 -1.79 14.86
N ASN A 20 -13.88 -0.55 14.42
CA ASN A 20 -14.65 -0.29 13.21
C ASN A 20 -13.77 -0.58 11.99
N TYR A 21 -13.90 -1.77 11.42
CA TYR A 21 -13.21 -2.14 10.18
C TYR A 21 -13.91 -1.52 8.98
N PRO A 22 -13.14 -1.15 7.93
CA PRO A 22 -13.73 -0.63 6.71
C PRO A 22 -14.66 -1.66 6.09
N SER A 23 -15.73 -1.17 5.48
CA SER A 23 -16.61 -2.03 4.67
C SER A 23 -15.86 -2.55 3.44
N LYS A 24 -16.37 -3.62 2.80
CA LYS A 24 -15.76 -4.17 1.58
C LYS A 24 -15.63 -3.10 0.49
N ASP A 25 -16.62 -2.21 0.40
CA ASP A 25 -16.66 -1.16 -0.62
C ASP A 25 -15.61 -0.07 -0.33
N GLU A 26 -15.41 0.31 0.92
CA GLU A 26 -14.36 1.25 1.34
C GLU A 26 -12.96 0.68 1.10
N LEU A 27 -12.77 -0.62 1.34
CA LEU A 27 -11.51 -1.31 1.08
C LEU A 27 -11.19 -1.34 -0.42
N VAL A 28 -12.18 -1.66 -1.25
CA VAL A 28 -12.01 -1.67 -2.71
C VAL A 28 -11.78 -0.25 -3.23
N GLY A 29 -12.54 0.73 -2.75
CA GLY A 29 -12.38 2.13 -3.14
C GLY A 29 -10.99 2.69 -2.82
N SER A 30 -10.50 2.47 -1.60
CA SER A 30 -9.16 2.91 -1.19
C SER A 30 -8.06 2.20 -1.97
N THR A 31 -8.19 0.91 -2.24
CA THR A 31 -7.25 0.15 -3.08
C THR A 31 -7.20 0.70 -4.51
N TRP A 32 -8.35 1.09 -5.07
CA TRP A 32 -8.44 1.61 -6.44
C TRP A 32 -7.75 2.97 -6.59
N VAL A 33 -7.88 3.83 -5.57
CA VAL A 33 -7.16 5.12 -5.51
C VAL A 33 -5.64 4.88 -5.49
N VAL A 34 -5.17 3.94 -4.68
CA VAL A 34 -3.74 3.60 -4.60
C VAL A 34 -3.23 3.10 -5.95
N ILE A 35 -3.92 2.14 -6.57
CA ILE A 35 -3.53 1.59 -7.89
C ILE A 35 -3.44 2.72 -8.93
N THR A 36 -4.45 3.57 -9.01
CA THR A 36 -4.48 4.68 -9.96
C THR A 36 -3.30 5.64 -9.74
N THR A 37 -3.03 5.98 -8.48
CA THR A 37 -1.92 6.87 -8.11
C THR A 37 -0.56 6.28 -8.48
N VAL A 38 -0.35 4.99 -8.18
CA VAL A 38 0.90 4.28 -8.51
C VAL A 38 1.11 4.22 -10.02
N ILE A 39 0.05 3.98 -10.81
CA ILE A 39 0.14 3.98 -12.28
C ILE A 39 0.57 5.35 -12.79
N ILE A 40 -0.04 6.44 -12.31
CA ILE A 40 0.30 7.80 -12.74
C ILE A 40 1.76 8.12 -12.41
N VAL A 41 2.18 7.85 -11.17
CA VAL A 41 3.55 8.14 -10.71
C VAL A 41 4.58 7.31 -11.48
N SER A 42 4.33 6.01 -11.68
CA SER A 42 5.25 5.13 -12.39
C SER A 42 5.42 5.52 -13.86
N VAL A 43 4.34 5.92 -14.54
CA VAL A 43 4.42 6.45 -15.92
C VAL A 43 5.21 7.76 -15.95
N PHE A 44 4.95 8.68 -15.02
CA PHE A 44 5.68 9.94 -14.95
C PHE A 44 7.19 9.71 -14.75
N LEU A 45 7.57 8.91 -13.75
CA LEU A 45 8.97 8.58 -13.49
C LEU A 45 9.61 7.88 -14.68
N GLY A 46 8.91 6.92 -15.31
CA GLY A 46 9.41 6.24 -16.49
C GLY A 46 9.71 7.19 -17.66
N ILE A 47 8.86 8.20 -17.88
CA ILE A 47 9.12 9.24 -18.90
C ILE A 47 10.35 10.07 -18.53
N VAL A 48 10.46 10.50 -17.28
CA VAL A 48 11.59 11.30 -16.78
C VAL A 48 12.90 10.53 -16.90
N ASP A 49 12.92 9.28 -16.45
CA ASP A 49 14.11 8.42 -16.48
C ASP A 49 14.59 8.17 -17.91
N LEU A 50 13.66 7.86 -18.83
CA LEU A 50 13.99 7.68 -20.25
C LEU A 50 14.45 8.99 -20.91
N GLY A 51 13.86 10.13 -20.54
CA GLY A 51 14.26 11.45 -21.02
C GLY A 51 15.68 11.80 -20.57
N LEU A 52 15.95 11.68 -19.27
CA LEU A 52 17.26 11.94 -18.68
C LEU A 52 18.31 10.98 -19.22
N ALA A 53 18.01 9.68 -19.33
CA ALA A 53 18.94 8.70 -19.89
C ALA A 53 19.34 9.03 -21.33
N LYS A 54 18.41 9.52 -22.17
CA LYS A 54 18.71 9.97 -23.53
C LYS A 54 19.60 11.23 -23.53
N ILE A 55 19.32 12.21 -22.68
CA ILE A 55 20.12 13.45 -22.57
C ILE A 55 21.54 13.11 -22.13
N ILE A 56 21.69 12.31 -21.08
CA ILE A 56 23.00 11.87 -20.57
C ILE A 56 23.78 11.12 -21.65
N LYS A 57 23.13 10.22 -22.39
CA LYS A 57 23.77 9.47 -23.48
C LYS A 57 24.25 10.37 -24.62
N LEU A 58 23.57 11.49 -24.87
CA LEU A 58 23.94 12.47 -25.88
C LEU A 58 25.08 13.38 -25.41
N LEU A 59 25.19 13.64 -24.11
CA LEU A 59 26.26 14.45 -23.51
C LEU A 59 27.57 13.69 -23.31
N ILE A 60 27.50 12.40 -23.00
CA ILE A 60 28.69 11.54 -22.78
C ILE A 60 29.33 11.09 -24.10
N ARG A 61 28.58 11.15 -25.21
CA ARG A 61 29.07 10.82 -26.55
C ARG A 61 29.54 12.07 -27.29
#